data_AF-A0AAW3MXQ3-F1
#
_entry.id   AF-A0AAW3MXQ3-F1
#
_cell.length_a   1.000
_cell.length_b   1.000
_cell.length_c   1.000
_cell.angle_alpha   90.00
_cell.angle_beta   90.00
_cell.angle_gamma   90.00
#
_symmetry.space_group_name_H-M   'P 1'
#
loop_
_entity.id
_entity.type
_entity.pdbx_description
1 polymer ?
#
loop_
_entity_poly.entity_id
_entity_poly.type
_entity_poly.pdbx_seq_one_letter_code
_entity_poly.pdbx_strand_id
1 'polypeptide(L)'
;MTDIVQAREAAIAAETKVENMFNRVLDRLHALNSRLTELHNEIKAAQPVASGSVCLELYPCGPGCTGCPHPRWVQYNWTAGTTDKPGVLMGTNLDAQDRDPILALKRKAEHYRKTADLIREAKSILAERTQLLTSVRALRYVAKSN
;
A
#
# COMPACT_ATOMS: atom_id res chain seq x y z
N MET A 1 -49.17 -10.76 14.44
CA MET A 1 -48.29 -11.74 13.74
C MET A 1 -47.56 -11.10 12.54
N THR A 2 -48.13 -10.09 11.89
CA THR A 2 -47.51 -9.30 10.79
C THR A 2 -46.24 -8.55 11.20
N ASP A 3 -46.21 -7.95 12.38
CA ASP A 3 -45.09 -7.09 12.82
C ASP A 3 -43.78 -7.88 13.04
N ILE A 4 -43.89 -9.13 13.50
CA ILE A 4 -42.73 -10.01 13.70
C ILE A 4 -42.15 -10.44 12.34
N VAL A 5 -43.00 -10.71 11.36
CA VAL A 5 -42.57 -11.06 9.99
C VAL A 5 -41.90 -9.85 9.34
N GLN A 6 -42.48 -8.66 9.45
CA GLN A 6 -41.88 -7.43 8.93
C GLN A 6 -40.55 -7.09 9.60
N ALA A 7 -40.45 -7.25 10.93
CA ALA A 7 -39.18 -7.04 11.65
C ALA A 7 -38.09 -8.02 11.19
N ARG A 8 -38.46 -9.29 10.95
CA ARG A 8 -37.54 -10.31 10.43
C ARG A 8 -37.08 -9.99 9.01
N GLU A 9 -37.98 -9.60 8.13
CA GLU A 9 -37.63 -9.22 6.75
C GLU A 9 -36.72 -8.00 6.71
N ALA A 10 -36.98 -7.00 7.56
CA ALA A 10 -36.12 -5.83 7.69
C ALA A 10 -34.71 -6.19 8.21
N ALA A 11 -34.61 -7.12 9.17
CA ALA A 11 -33.34 -7.61 9.67
C ALA A 11 -32.54 -8.33 8.57
N ILE A 12 -33.16 -9.25 7.83
CA ILE A 12 -32.52 -9.96 6.71
C ILE A 12 -32.02 -8.96 5.66
N ALA A 13 -32.86 -7.99 5.27
CA ALA A 13 -32.47 -6.97 4.31
C ALA A 13 -31.27 -6.12 4.78
N ALA A 14 -31.22 -5.79 6.07
CA ALA A 14 -30.09 -5.07 6.67
C ALA A 14 -28.80 -5.91 6.66
N GLU A 15 -28.88 -7.19 7.04
CA GLU A 15 -27.76 -8.14 7.02
C GLU A 15 -27.20 -8.31 5.61
N THR A 16 -28.07 -8.60 4.63
CA THR A 16 -27.67 -8.73 3.21
C THR A 16 -27.04 -7.45 2.66
N LYS A 17 -27.55 -6.27 3.07
CA LYS A 17 -26.95 -4.99 2.65
C LYS A 17 -25.54 -4.81 3.21
N VAL A 18 -25.33 -5.17 4.47
CA VAL A 18 -24.01 -5.11 5.13
C VAL A 18 -23.03 -6.08 4.48
N GLU A 19 -23.45 -7.32 4.23
CA GLU A 19 -22.64 -8.33 3.53
C GLU A 19 -22.18 -7.84 2.15
N ASN A 20 -23.12 -7.33 1.34
CA ASN A 20 -22.80 -6.78 0.02
C ASN A 20 -21.82 -5.60 0.09
N MET A 21 -21.96 -4.75 1.11
CA MET A 21 -21.02 -3.65 1.33
C MET A 21 -19.62 -4.16 1.68
N PHE A 22 -19.51 -5.16 2.55
CA PHE A 22 -18.23 -5.78 2.89
C PHE A 22 -17.56 -6.44 1.67
N ASN A 23 -18.32 -7.18 0.87
CA ASN A 23 -17.79 -7.81 -0.34
C ASN A 23 -17.21 -6.77 -1.31
N ARG A 24 -17.90 -5.65 -1.54
CA ARG A 24 -17.37 -4.54 -2.36
C ARG A 24 -16.07 -3.94 -1.81
N VAL A 25 -15.96 -3.82 -0.48
CA VAL A 25 -14.73 -3.34 0.17
C VAL A 25 -13.58 -4.33 -0.04
N LEU A 26 -13.85 -5.64 0.10
CA LEU A 26 -12.85 -6.68 -0.13
C LEU A 26 -12.40 -6.72 -1.60
N ASP A 27 -13.33 -6.65 -2.54
CA ASP A 27 -13.03 -6.58 -3.98
C ASP A 27 -12.17 -5.35 -4.31
N ARG A 28 -12.51 -4.20 -3.72
CA ARG A 28 -11.72 -2.97 -3.92
C ARG A 28 -10.32 -3.09 -3.32
N LEU A 29 -10.19 -3.64 -2.11
CA LEU A 29 -8.88 -3.89 -1.50
C LEU A 29 -8.04 -4.86 -2.35
N HIS A 30 -8.67 -5.90 -2.91
CA HIS A 30 -8.00 -6.84 -3.80
C HIS A 30 -7.48 -6.12 -5.06
N ALA A 31 -8.32 -5.32 -5.72
CA ALA A 31 -7.91 -4.55 -6.90
C ALA A 31 -6.74 -3.60 -6.61
N LEU A 32 -6.80 -2.86 -5.48
CA LEU A 32 -5.73 -1.96 -5.06
C LEU A 32 -4.42 -2.72 -4.78
N ASN A 33 -4.50 -3.88 -4.12
CA ASN A 33 -3.34 -4.71 -3.81
C ASN A 33 -2.69 -5.31 -5.07
N SER A 34 -3.50 -5.76 -6.02
CA SER A 34 -3.02 -6.25 -7.32
C SER A 34 -2.31 -5.14 -8.08
N ARG A 35 -2.90 -3.94 -8.14
CA ARG A 35 -2.26 -2.80 -8.81
C ARG A 35 -0.97 -2.34 -8.13
N LEU A 36 -0.89 -2.37 -6.79
CA LEU A 36 0.36 -2.10 -6.06
C LEU A 36 1.48 -3.08 -6.43
N THR A 37 1.12 -4.35 -6.65
CA THR A 37 2.08 -5.41 -7.03
C THR A 37 2.61 -5.20 -8.44
N GLU A 38 1.76 -4.76 -9.37
CA GLU A 38 2.18 -4.34 -10.70
C GLU A 38 3.09 -3.10 -10.62
N LEU A 39 2.68 -2.07 -9.88
CA LEU A 39 3.45 -0.84 -9.69
C LEU A 39 4.82 -1.08 -9.07
N HIS A 40 4.95 -2.03 -8.13
CA HIS A 40 6.25 -2.47 -7.61
C HIS A 40 7.23 -2.85 -8.75
N ASN A 41 6.76 -3.67 -9.68
CA ASN A 41 7.56 -4.13 -10.82
C ASN A 41 7.79 -3.01 -11.85
N GLU A 42 6.75 -2.25 -12.17
CA GLU A 42 6.83 -1.14 -13.13
C GLU A 42 7.79 -0.04 -12.67
N ILE A 43 7.76 0.35 -11.39
CA ILE A 43 8.66 1.35 -10.80
C ILE A 43 10.11 0.86 -10.86
N LYS A 44 10.35 -0.42 -10.54
CA LYS A 44 11.68 -1.03 -10.62
C LYS A 44 12.19 -1.07 -12.06
N ALA A 45 11.35 -1.45 -13.01
CA ALA A 45 11.70 -1.54 -14.43
C ALA A 45 11.91 -0.16 -15.10
N ALA A 46 11.22 0.88 -14.61
CA ALA A 46 11.33 2.24 -15.14
C ALA A 46 12.63 2.96 -14.74
N GLN A 47 13.44 2.37 -13.86
CA GLN A 47 14.64 3.01 -13.33
C GLN A 47 15.92 2.32 -13.79
N PRO A 48 17.01 3.07 -14.01
CA PRO A 48 18.31 2.47 -14.24
C PRO A 48 18.78 1.70 -13.00
N VAL A 49 19.55 0.63 -13.23
CA VAL A 49 20.26 -0.08 -12.15
C VAL A 49 21.45 0.78 -11.71
N ALA A 50 21.16 1.78 -10.89
CA ALA A 50 22.11 2.79 -10.45
C ALA A 50 21.83 3.26 -9.01
N SER A 51 22.85 3.85 -8.38
CA SER A 51 22.73 4.48 -7.06
C SER A 51 21.75 5.65 -7.09
N GLY A 52 20.83 5.66 -6.13
CA GLY A 52 19.76 6.65 -5.96
C GLY A 52 18.39 6.20 -6.48
N SER A 53 18.23 4.94 -6.92
CA SER A 53 16.94 4.39 -7.34
C SER A 53 15.95 4.32 -6.17
N VAL A 54 14.68 4.64 -6.43
CA VAL A 54 13.62 4.69 -5.44
C VAL A 54 12.58 3.62 -5.76
N CYS A 55 12.45 2.61 -4.92
CA CYS A 55 11.55 1.49 -5.12
C CYS A 55 10.41 1.52 -4.10
N LEU A 56 9.22 1.10 -4.55
CA LEU A 56 8.17 0.63 -3.66
C LEU A 56 8.53 -0.80 -3.27
N GLU A 57 8.67 -1.12 -1.98
CA GLU A 57 8.80 -2.50 -1.51
C GLU A 57 7.51 -2.97 -0.88
N LEU A 58 7.15 -4.23 -1.13
CA LEU A 58 5.97 -4.88 -0.60
C LEU A 58 6.41 -6.09 0.22
N TYR A 59 6.33 -6.00 1.55
CA TYR A 59 6.79 -7.07 2.44
C TYR A 59 5.60 -7.80 3.10
N PRO A 60 5.81 -9.08 3.49
CA PRO A 60 4.76 -9.91 4.08
C PRO A 60 4.31 -9.40 5.46
N CYS A 61 3.16 -9.92 5.90
CA CYS A 61 2.52 -9.53 7.14
C CYS A 61 3.38 -9.82 8.38
N GLY A 62 3.29 -8.93 9.38
CA GLY A 62 3.76 -9.19 10.75
C GLY A 62 2.60 -9.37 11.74
N PRO A 63 2.89 -9.71 13.02
CA PRO A 63 1.88 -9.78 14.08
C PRO A 63 1.06 -8.50 14.18
N GLY A 64 -0.27 -8.61 14.28
CA GLY A 64 -1.16 -7.46 14.38
C GLY A 64 -1.48 -6.74 13.06
N CYS A 65 -1.09 -7.33 11.92
CA CYS A 65 -1.44 -6.81 10.60
C CYS A 65 -2.96 -6.64 10.42
N THR A 66 -3.36 -5.48 9.91
CA THR A 66 -4.76 -5.17 9.56
C THR A 66 -5.02 -5.33 8.06
N GLY A 67 -3.97 -5.37 7.22
CA GLY A 67 -4.08 -5.65 5.80
C GLY A 67 -2.72 -5.69 5.09
N CYS A 68 -2.54 -6.67 4.21
CA CYS A 68 -1.34 -6.87 3.39
C CYS A 68 -1.57 -6.51 1.91
N PRO A 69 -0.52 -6.27 1.09
CA PRO A 69 0.90 -6.19 1.47
C PRO A 69 1.23 -4.96 2.32
N HIS A 70 2.40 -4.94 2.99
CA HIS A 70 2.90 -3.74 3.66
C HIS A 70 3.85 -2.97 2.73
N PRO A 71 3.45 -1.77 2.28
CA PRO A 71 4.26 -0.96 1.40
C PRO A 71 5.28 -0.15 2.20
N ARG A 72 6.49 -0.01 1.66
CA ARG A 72 7.46 0.98 2.12
C ARG A 72 8.25 1.56 0.94
N TRP A 73 8.57 2.84 1.01
CA TRP A 73 9.45 3.48 0.04
C TRP A 73 10.91 3.34 0.47
N VAL A 74 11.75 2.83 -0.43
CA VAL A 74 13.18 2.61 -0.18
C VAL A 74 14.01 3.27 -1.26
N GLN A 75 15.01 4.06 -0.86
CA GLN A 75 16.04 4.56 -1.75
C GLN A 75 17.29 3.70 -1.63
N TYR A 76 17.75 3.14 -2.74
CA TYR A 76 18.94 2.31 -2.81
C TYR A 76 20.16 3.14 -3.22
N ASN A 77 21.20 3.14 -2.40
CA ASN A 77 22.45 3.81 -2.69
C ASN A 77 23.61 2.81 -2.69
N TRP A 78 24.44 2.85 -3.73
CA TRP A 78 25.69 2.09 -3.79
C TRP A 78 26.76 2.80 -2.97
N THR A 79 27.34 2.09 -2.01
CA THR A 79 28.51 2.55 -1.26
C THR A 79 29.73 1.85 -1.82
N ALA A 80 30.68 2.62 -2.35
CA ALA A 80 31.93 2.07 -2.85
C ALA A 80 32.71 1.41 -1.70
N GLY A 81 33.29 0.25 -1.98
CA GLY A 81 34.17 -0.44 -1.04
C GLY A 81 35.51 0.27 -0.87
N THR A 82 36.24 -0.09 0.19
CA THR A 82 37.65 0.24 0.36
C THR A 82 38.51 -0.99 0.06
N THR A 83 39.83 -0.85 0.10
CA THR A 83 40.77 -1.98 -0.12
C THR A 83 40.43 -3.21 0.74
N ASP A 84 39.91 -2.99 1.95
CA ASP A 84 39.64 -4.05 2.93
C ASP A 84 38.14 -4.40 3.07
N LYS A 85 37.24 -3.72 2.36
CA LYS A 85 35.79 -3.91 2.51
C LYS A 85 35.07 -3.87 1.15
N PRO A 86 34.24 -4.89 0.81
CA PRO A 86 33.48 -4.88 -0.43
C PRO A 86 32.46 -3.72 -0.45
N GLY A 87 32.15 -3.23 -1.64
CA GLY A 87 31.05 -2.28 -1.84
C GLY A 87 29.71 -2.94 -1.53
N VAL A 88 28.77 -2.16 -1.00
CA VAL A 88 27.46 -2.65 -0.57
C VAL A 88 26.34 -1.76 -1.08
N LEU A 89 25.22 -2.38 -1.44
CA LEU A 89 23.97 -1.68 -1.75
C LEU A 89 23.20 -1.45 -0.44
N MET A 90 23.00 -0.19 -0.08
CA MET A 90 22.31 0.20 1.14
C MET A 90 20.90 0.72 0.81
N GLY A 91 19.88 0.10 1.40
CA GLY A 91 18.50 0.57 1.33
C GLY A 91 18.17 1.54 2.47
N THR A 92 17.73 2.74 2.13
CA THR A 92 17.25 3.75 3.08
C THR A 92 15.72 3.79 3.07
N ASN A 93 15.08 3.49 4.21
CA ASN A 93 13.63 3.61 4.35
C ASN A 93 13.22 5.09 4.36
N LEU A 94 12.54 5.54 3.31
CA LEU A 94 12.11 6.93 3.14
C LEU A 94 10.91 7.27 4.03
N ASP A 95 10.01 6.32 4.25
CA ASP A 95 8.82 6.52 5.09
C ASP A 95 9.21 6.74 6.55
N ALA A 96 10.20 5.99 7.04
CA ALA A 96 10.74 6.16 8.39
C ALA A 96 11.42 7.53 8.60
N GLN A 97 11.75 8.24 7.52
CA GLN A 97 12.37 9.56 7.54
C GLN A 97 11.40 10.68 7.14
N ASP A 98 10.11 10.37 6.93
CA ASP A 98 9.11 11.31 6.40
C ASP A 98 9.55 12.02 5.11
N ARG A 99 10.18 11.27 4.20
CA ARG A 99 10.71 11.79 2.94
C ARG A 99 9.83 11.39 1.77
N ASP A 100 9.46 12.36 0.94
CA ASP A 100 8.68 12.10 -0.28
C ASP A 100 9.53 11.30 -1.30
N PRO A 101 9.11 10.10 -1.73
CA PRO A 101 9.81 9.31 -2.73
C PRO A 101 10.00 10.05 -4.08
N ILE A 102 9.09 10.95 -4.44
CA ILE A 102 9.20 11.74 -5.67
C ILE A 102 10.34 12.76 -5.55
N LEU A 103 10.50 13.40 -4.38
CA LEU A 103 11.59 14.35 -4.13
C LEU A 103 12.93 13.64 -3.93
N ALA A 104 12.91 12.36 -3.55
CA ALA A 104 14.10 11.52 -3.43
C ALA A 104 14.67 11.07 -4.78
N LEU A 105 13.87 11.04 -5.85
CA LEU A 105 14.39 10.84 -7.21
C LEU A 105 15.40 11.94 -7.54
N LYS A 106 16.56 11.58 -8.09
CA LYS A 106 17.61 12.55 -8.48
C LYS A 106 16.99 13.63 -9.38
N ARG A 107 17.10 14.88 -8.92
CA ARG A 107 16.44 16.10 -9.43
C ARG A 107 16.22 16.11 -10.95
N LYS A 108 14.94 16.22 -11.35
CA LYS A 108 14.42 16.76 -12.62
C LYS A 108 14.96 16.17 -13.93
N ALA A 109 15.71 15.07 -13.88
CA ALA A 109 16.15 14.43 -15.11
C ALA A 109 14.93 13.81 -15.83
N GLU A 110 14.81 14.08 -17.13
CA GLU A 110 13.64 13.71 -17.93
C GLU A 110 13.37 12.20 -17.88
N HIS A 111 14.41 11.38 -17.75
CA HIS A 111 14.29 9.93 -17.65
C HIS A 111 13.56 9.45 -16.38
N TYR A 112 13.45 10.27 -15.33
CA TYR A 112 12.68 9.94 -14.13
C TYR A 112 11.20 10.36 -14.19
N ARG A 113 10.75 11.04 -15.27
CA ARG A 113 9.36 11.49 -15.39
C ARG A 113 8.38 10.31 -15.28
N LYS A 114 8.62 9.24 -16.04
CA LYS A 114 7.80 8.02 -16.00
C LYS A 114 7.78 7.40 -14.61
N THR A 115 8.92 7.31 -13.94
CA THR A 115 9.01 6.80 -12.56
C THR A 115 8.19 7.67 -11.61
N ALA A 116 8.28 8.99 -11.72
CA ALA A 116 7.53 9.90 -10.87
C ALA A 116 6.00 9.74 -11.04
N ASP A 117 5.52 9.53 -12.27
CA ASP A 117 4.10 9.28 -12.54
C ASP A 117 3.61 7.97 -11.89
N LEU A 118 4.40 6.90 -12.01
CA LEU A 118 4.10 5.62 -11.34
C LEU A 118 4.10 5.75 -9.81
N ILE A 119 5.04 6.52 -9.25
CA ILE A 119 5.07 6.80 -7.81
C ILE A 119 3.83 7.59 -7.37
N ARG A 120 3.37 8.58 -8.15
CA ARG A 120 2.15 9.33 -7.84
C ARG A 120 0.92 8.42 -7.82
N GLU A 121 0.80 7.54 -8.81
CA GLU A 121 -0.27 6.55 -8.86
C GLU A 121 -0.24 5.65 -7.61
N ALA A 122 0.94 5.11 -7.28
CA ALA A 122 1.13 4.31 -6.08
C ALA A 122 0.72 5.08 -4.81
N LYS A 123 1.14 6.34 -4.65
CA LYS A 123 0.74 7.17 -3.49
C LYS A 123 -0.78 7.33 -3.40
N SER A 124 -1.47 7.55 -4.52
CA SER A 124 -2.93 7.66 -4.55
C SER A 124 -3.61 6.36 -4.09
N ILE A 125 -3.15 5.22 -4.62
CA ILE A 125 -3.68 3.89 -4.24
C ILE A 125 -3.41 3.59 -2.77
N LEU A 126 -2.23 3.94 -2.26
CA LEU A 126 -1.87 3.77 -0.85
C LEU A 126 -2.74 4.60 0.09
N ALA A 127 -3.09 5.82 -0.30
CA ALA A 127 -3.98 6.68 0.48
C ALA A 127 -5.39 6.06 0.58
N GLU A 128 -5.97 5.65 -0.56
CA GLU A 128 -7.28 5.00 -0.59
C GLU A 128 -7.29 3.69 0.22
N ARG A 129 -6.27 2.85 -0.01
CA ARG A 129 -6.11 1.58 0.72
C ARG A 129 -6.03 1.81 2.23
N THR A 130 -5.27 2.81 2.68
CA THR A 130 -5.15 3.17 4.10
C THR A 130 -6.50 3.58 4.69
N GLN A 131 -7.30 4.36 3.96
CA GLN A 131 -8.63 4.75 4.41
C GLN A 131 -9.57 3.55 4.56
N LEU A 132 -9.57 2.62 3.60
CA LEU A 132 -10.36 1.38 3.66
C LEU A 132 -9.95 0.52 4.86
N LEU A 133 -8.65 0.27 5.04
CA LEU A 133 -8.15 -0.53 6.17
C LEU A 133 -8.44 0.11 7.53
N THR A 134 -8.37 1.44 7.62
CA THR A 134 -8.73 2.17 8.84
C THR A 134 -10.22 1.98 9.18
N SER A 135 -11.08 2.02 8.17
CA SER A 135 -12.52 1.80 8.34
C SER A 135 -12.82 0.35 8.78
N VAL A 136 -12.16 -0.64 8.17
CA VAL A 136 -12.25 -2.05 8.58
C VAL A 136 -11.77 -2.25 10.03
N ARG A 137 -10.67 -1.57 10.41
CA ARG A 137 -10.14 -1.62 11.77
C ARG A 137 -11.12 -1.05 12.78
N ALA A 138 -11.76 0.08 12.47
CA ALA A 138 -12.76 0.70 13.32
C ALA A 138 -13.95 -0.23 13.54
N LEU A 139 -14.46 -0.86 12.48
CA LEU A 139 -15.55 -1.84 12.57
C LEU A 139 -15.16 -3.03 13.45
N ARG A 140 -13.94 -3.56 13.31
CA ARG A 140 -13.43 -4.64 14.16
C ARG A 140 -13.38 -4.23 15.64
N TYR A 141 -13.02 -2.99 15.95
CA TYR A 141 -13.02 -2.51 17.35
C TYR A 141 -14.43 -2.47 17.91
N VAL A 142 -15.39 -1.90 17.18
CA VAL A 142 -16.81 -1.87 17.59
C VAL A 142 -17.34 -3.28 17.85
N ALA A 143 -17.05 -4.23 16.95
CA ALA A 143 -17.49 -5.62 17.10
C ALA A 143 -16.84 -6.36 18.28
N LYS A 144 -15.66 -5.94 18.76
CA LYS A 144 -15.00 -6.51 19.95
C LYS A 144 -15.44 -5.89 21.26
N SER A 145 -15.98 -4.68 21.21
CA SER A 145 -16.41 -3.92 22.40
C SER A 145 -17.86 -4.19 22.80
N ASN A 146 -18.58 -4.97 22.01
CA ASN A 146 -19.88 -5.58 22.33
C ASN A 146 -19.69 -7.06 22.66
#